data_AF-A0AAF0QK73-F1
#
_entry.id   AF-A0AAF0QK73-F1
#
_cell.length_a   1.000
_cell.length_b   1.000
_cell.length_c   1.000
_cell.angle_alpha   90.00
_cell.angle_beta   90.00
_cell.angle_gamma   90.00
#
_symmetry.space_group_name_H-M   'P 1'
#
loop_
_entity.id
_entity.type
_entity.pdbx_description
1 polymer ?
#
loop_
_entity_poly.entity_id
_entity_poly.type
_entity_poly.pdbx_seq_one_letter_code
_entity_poly.pdbx_strand_id
1 'polypeptide(L)' 'MAKLLTCVLLIVALFFVGTMIPSVESETCYQIHPEILCDQGHVEPKCLPFCKQKFGPKAGGQCTDQPGFESPFCACDYPC' A
#
# COMPACT_ATOMS: atom_id res chain seq x y z
N MET A 1 29.14 34.69 16.39
CA MET A 1 29.49 33.32 15.96
C MET A 1 28.36 32.31 16.14
N ALA A 2 27.54 32.39 17.21
CA ALA A 2 26.44 31.43 17.45
C ALA A 2 25.36 31.36 16.35
N LYS A 3 25.02 32.49 15.70
CA LYS A 3 23.99 32.54 14.64
C LYS A 3 24.31 31.67 13.42
N LEU A 4 25.60 31.52 13.10
CA LEU A 4 26.06 30.71 11.97
C LEU A 4 25.91 29.22 12.29
N LEU A 5 26.21 28.84 13.54
CA LEU A 5 26.07 27.47 14.03
C LEU A 5 24.61 27.01 14.00
N THR A 6 23.67 27.86 14.42
CA THR A 6 22.23 27.55 14.40
C THR A 6 21.69 27.37 12.99
N CYS A 7 22.17 28.15 12.01
CA CYS A 7 21.74 27.99 10.62
C CYS A 7 22.25 26.67 10.02
N VAL A 8 23.49 26.28 10.30
CA VAL A 8 24.04 25.00 9.83
C VAL A 8 23.27 23.81 10.43
N LEU A 9 22.96 23.87 11.72
CA LEU A 9 22.16 22.83 12.40
C LEU A 9 20.75 22.69 11.81
N LEU A 10 20.10 23.80 11.45
CA LEU A 10 18.79 23.77 10.79
C LEU A 10 18.84 23.11 9.40
N ILE A 11 19.87 23.43 8.60
CA ILE A 11 20.04 22.84 7.27
C ILE A 11 20.29 21.34 7.39
N VAL A 12 21.17 20.92 8.31
CA VAL A 12 21.44 19.50 8.56
C VAL A 12 20.18 18.78 9.02
N ALA A 13 19.41 19.36 9.94
CA ALA A 13 18.15 18.76 10.39
C ALA A 13 17.15 18.56 9.23
N LEU A 14 17.00 19.54 8.34
CA LEU A 14 16.11 19.42 7.18
C LEU A 14 16.58 18.34 6.19
N PHE A 15 17.89 18.24 5.95
CA PHE A 15 18.46 17.21 5.08
C PHE A 15 18.26 15.80 5.65
N PHE A 16 18.43 15.61 6.96
CA PHE A 16 18.22 14.31 7.60
C PHE A 16 16.76 13.89 7.65
N VAL A 17 15.81 14.83 7.79
CA VAL A 17 14.37 14.49 7.75
C VAL A 17 13.94 14.12 6.32
N GLY A 18 14.49 14.79 5.29
CA GLY A 18 14.15 14.51 3.89
C GLY A 18 14.65 13.16 3.37
N THR A 19 15.74 12.62 3.92
CA THR A 19 16.32 11.34 3.49
C THR A 19 15.79 10.12 4.24
N MET A 20 15.02 10.32 5.32
CA MET A 20 14.46 9.24 6.13
C MET A 20 13.07 8.78 5.71
N ILE A 21 12.44 9.44 4.71
CA ILE A 21 11.24 8.91 4.09
C ILE A 21 11.73 7.99 2.97
N PRO A 22 11.73 6.65 3.15
CA PRO A 22 11.92 5.79 2.01
C PRO A 22 10.83 6.16 1.00
N SER A 23 11.25 6.70 -0.14
CA SER A 23 10.46 6.60 -1.36
C SER A 23 10.38 5.10 -1.61
N VAL A 24 9.42 4.44 -0.98
CA VAL A 24 8.96 3.13 -1.42
C VAL A 24 8.36 3.39 -2.79
N GLU A 25 9.23 3.39 -3.81
CA GLU A 25 8.88 2.81 -5.10
C GLU A 25 8.46 1.37 -4.80
N SER A 26 7.23 1.23 -4.31
CA SER A 26 6.60 -0.05 -4.27
C SER A 26 6.32 -0.34 -5.73
N GLU A 27 7.11 -1.24 -6.33
CA GLU A 27 6.83 -1.79 -7.66
C GLU A 27 5.43 -2.44 -7.72
N THR A 28 4.79 -2.61 -6.56
CA THR A 28 3.45 -3.13 -6.39
C THR A 28 2.53 -2.11 -5.74
N CYS A 29 1.43 -1.81 -6.43
CA CYS A 29 0.30 -1.04 -5.97
C CYS A 29 -0.68 -1.97 -5.23
N TYR A 30 -1.41 -1.40 -4.26
CA TYR A 30 -2.39 -2.12 -3.46
C TYR A 30 -3.73 -1.37 -3.49
N GLN A 31 -4.82 -2.06 -3.84
CA GLN A 31 -6.17 -1.48 -3.84
C GLN A 31 -7.18 -2.43 -3.21
N ILE A 32 -7.97 -1.89 -2.29
CA ILE A 32 -9.02 -2.62 -1.58
C ILE A 32 -10.35 -2.53 -2.35
N HIS A 33 -11.05 -3.65 -2.43
CA HIS A 33 -12.35 -3.83 -3.09
C HIS A 33 -13.38 -4.40 -2.11
N PRO A 34 -13.92 -3.58 -1.19
CA PRO A 34 -14.91 -4.03 -0.20
C PRO A 34 -16.22 -4.52 -0.83
N GLU A 35 -16.48 -4.16 -2.09
CA GLU A 35 -17.61 -4.65 -2.88
C GLU A 35 -17.48 -6.12 -3.30
N ILE A 36 -16.26 -6.68 -3.27
CA ILE A 36 -16.01 -8.10 -3.57
C ILE A 36 -15.75 -8.83 -2.25
N LEU A 37 -16.78 -9.52 -1.76
CA LEU A 37 -16.65 -10.36 -0.58
C LEU A 37 -15.94 -11.67 -0.91
N CYS A 38 -15.03 -12.08 -0.04
CA CYS A 38 -14.36 -13.37 -0.14
C CYS A 38 -15.24 -14.48 0.46
N ASP A 39 -15.48 -15.52 -0.33
CA ASP A 39 -16.21 -16.70 0.15
C ASP A 39 -15.30 -17.46 1.13
N GLN A 40 -15.64 -17.41 2.41
CA GLN A 40 -14.88 -18.08 3.50
C GLN A 40 -13.40 -17.66 3.60
N GLY A 41 -13.07 -16.43 3.20
CA GLY A 41 -11.70 -15.92 3.21
C GLY A 41 -10.81 -16.48 2.09
N HIS A 42 -11.40 -17.21 1.13
CA HIS A 42 -10.67 -17.67 -0.05
C HIS A 42 -10.66 -16.62 -1.16
N VAL A 43 -9.49 -16.45 -1.77
CA VAL A 43 -9.27 -15.49 -2.87
C VAL A 43 -9.96 -15.97 -4.16
N GLU A 44 -10.15 -17.27 -4.30
CA GLU A 44 -10.98 -17.86 -5.34
C GLU A 44 -12.38 -18.16 -4.80
N PRO A 45 -13.43 -18.09 -5.65
CA PRO A 45 -13.38 -17.95 -7.10
C PRO A 45 -13.53 -16.51 -7.63
N LYS A 46 -13.74 -15.50 -6.78
CA LYS A 46 -14.10 -14.15 -7.24
C LYS A 46 -12.96 -13.13 -7.18
N CYS A 47 -12.21 -13.08 -6.08
CA CYS A 47 -11.24 -12.01 -5.83
C CYS A 47 -10.06 -12.06 -6.80
N LEU A 48 -9.39 -13.22 -6.96
CA LEU A 48 -8.22 -13.33 -7.84
C LEU A 48 -8.57 -13.09 -9.32
N PRO A 49 -9.65 -13.68 -9.87
CA PRO A 49 -10.06 -13.38 -11.24
C PRO A 49 -10.43 -11.91 -11.46
N PHE A 50 -11.10 -11.29 -10.49
CA PHE A 50 -11.41 -9.87 -10.54
C PHE A 50 -10.13 -9.01 -10.60
N CYS A 51 -9.17 -9.26 -9.70
CA CYS A 51 -7.91 -8.52 -9.68
C CYS A 51 -7.15 -8.67 -11.00
N LYS A 52 -7.07 -9.89 -11.54
CA LYS A 52 -6.40 -10.16 -12.83
C LYS A 52 -7.11 -9.52 -14.01
N GLN A 53 -8.43 -9.46 -13.98
CA GLN A 53 -9.21 -8.80 -15.03
C GLN A 53 -9.01 -7.28 -15.01
N LYS A 54 -8.97 -6.67 -13.82
CA LYS A 54 -8.90 -5.23 -13.65
C LYS A 54 -7.50 -4.66 -13.82
N PHE A 55 -6.49 -5.32 -13.25
CA PHE A 55 -5.11 -4.82 -13.19
C PHE A 55 -4.12 -5.64 -14.04
N GLY A 56 -4.60 -6.69 -14.71
CA GLY A 56 -3.82 -7.51 -15.63
C GLY A 56 -3.35 -8.84 -15.02
N PRO A 57 -2.77 -9.74 -15.83
CA PRO A 57 -2.52 -11.13 -15.44
C PRO A 57 -1.51 -11.31 -14.31
N LYS A 58 -0.70 -10.28 -14.03
CA LYS A 58 0.28 -10.24 -12.95
C LYS A 58 -0.31 -9.80 -11.61
N ALA A 59 -1.57 -9.37 -11.57
CA ALA A 59 -2.22 -9.00 -10.33
C ALA A 59 -2.45 -10.22 -9.44
N GLY A 60 -2.12 -10.07 -8.17
CA GLY A 60 -2.52 -10.94 -7.08
C GLY A 60 -3.85 -10.51 -6.47
N GLY A 61 -4.38 -11.38 -5.62
CA GLY A 61 -5.57 -11.11 -4.83
C GLY A 61 -5.33 -11.64 -3.43
N GLN A 62 -5.84 -10.92 -2.44
CA GLN A 62 -5.78 -11.25 -1.03
C GLN A 62 -7.15 -11.02 -0.41
N CYS A 63 -7.49 -11.83 0.58
CA CYS A 63 -8.68 -11.62 1.40
C CYS A 63 -8.24 -11.03 2.73
N THR A 64 -8.78 -9.86 3.04
CA THR A 64 -8.46 -9.12 4.26
C THR A 64 -9.70 -9.03 5.14
N ASP A 65 -9.50 -9.27 6.43
CA ASP A 65 -10.47 -8.97 7.47
C ASP A 65 -10.24 -7.56 7.99
N GLN A 66 -11.28 -6.73 8.06
CA GLN A 66 -11.19 -5.40 8.69
C GLN A 66 -12.29 -5.21 9.73
N PRO A 67 -11.97 -4.68 10.93
CA PRO A 67 -12.97 -4.35 11.94
C PRO A 67 -14.04 -3.41 11.36
N GLY A 68 -15.31 -3.81 11.50
CA GLY A 68 -16.47 -3.06 10.97
C GLY A 68 -17.09 -3.63 9.69
N PHE A 69 -16.49 -4.67 9.11
CA PHE A 69 -17.09 -5.44 8.00
C PHE A 69 -17.55 -6.82 8.50
N GLU A 70 -18.69 -7.29 7.99
CA GLU A 70 -19.27 -8.59 8.39
C GLU A 70 -18.52 -9.79 7.80
N SER A 71 -17.72 -9.58 6.75
CA SER A 71 -16.98 -10.65 6.06
C SER A 71 -15.68 -10.13 5.44
N PRO A 72 -14.68 -11.01 5.23
CA PRO A 72 -13.45 -10.65 4.54
C PRO A 72 -13.74 -10.16 3.13
N PHE A 73 -13.02 -9.13 2.71
CA PHE A 73 -13.15 -8.56 1.38
C PHE A 73 -11.85 -8.69 0.58
N CYS A 74 -11.99 -8.54 -0.73
CA CYS A 74 -10.89 -8.63 -1.67
C CYS A 74 -9.99 -7.40 -1.61
N ALA A 75 -8.70 -7.62 -1.69
CA ALA A 75 -7.71 -6.61 -1.99
C ALA A 75 -6.80 -7.11 -3.10
N CYS A 76 -6.46 -6.25 -4.04
CA CYS A 76 -5.61 -6.56 -5.18
C CYS A 76 -4.23 -5.95 -4.97
N ASP A 77 -3.21 -6.78 -5.14
CA ASP A 77 -1.83 -6.36 -5.34
C ASP A 77 -1.51 -6.44 -6.84
N TYR A 78 -0.90 -5.41 -7.41
CA TYR A 78 -0.61 -5.38 -8.85
C TYR A 78 0.59 -4.50 -9.14
N PRO A 79 1.31 -4.70 -10.26
CA PRO A 79 2.38 -3.80 -10.64
C PRO A 79 1.84 -2.38 -10.81
N CYS A 80 2.43 -1.43 -10.10
CA CYS A 80 2.32 -0.04 -10.56
C CYS A 80 3.02 0.03 -11.94
#